data_AF-A0A1H3ALH7-F1
#
_entry.id   AF-A0A1H3ALH7-F1
#
_cell.length_a   1.000
_cell.length_b   1.000
_cell.length_c   1.000
_cell.angle_alpha   90.00
_cell.angle_beta   90.00
_cell.angle_gamma   90.00
#
_symmetry.space_group_name_H-M   'P 1'
#
loop_
_entity.id
_entity.type
_entity.pdbx_description
1 polymer ?
#
loop_
_entity_poly.entity_id
_entity_poly.type
_entity_poly.pdbx_seq_one_letter_code
_entity_poly.pdbx_strand_id
1 'polypeptide(L)'
;MLSFYLRELYLNNRLVSDHGLTLAKRRLRLSNIEQPLYAVGCIQDHIAPWIEVFRVRDHLRVPIRFSLSSEGHAAGIVNPPSAKSRRRYWSGDVEPGTAPDDWLATQTPLQGSWWSDWAGCLSERCGPQGCPPAPGSCDHPVLCAAPGTYVLE
;
A
#
# COMPACT_ATOMS: atom_id res chain seq x y z
N MET A 1 -10.23 0.54 21.72
CA MET A 1 -9.63 0.79 20.39
C MET A 1 -10.11 -0.22 19.36
N LEU A 2 -9.96 -1.53 19.61
CA LEU A 2 -10.44 -2.59 18.70
C LEU A 2 -11.94 -2.51 18.37
N SER A 3 -12.79 -2.25 19.36
CA SER A 3 -14.23 -2.11 19.16
C SER A 3 -14.61 -0.94 18.23
N PHE A 4 -13.86 0.16 18.28
CA PHE A 4 -14.05 1.30 17.37
C PHE A 4 -13.67 0.92 15.94
N TYR A 5 -12.51 0.26 15.76
CA TYR A 5 -12.05 -0.20 14.44
C TYR A 5 -13.05 -1.15 13.78
N LEU A 6 -13.50 -2.19 14.50
CA LEU A 6 -14.47 -3.15 13.98
C LEU A 6 -15.83 -2.50 13.68
N ARG A 7 -16.32 -1.63 14.57
CA ARG A 7 -17.62 -0.98 14.36
C ARG A 7 -17.58 0.01 13.21
N GLU A 8 -16.62 0.94 13.25
CA GLU A 8 -16.63 2.05 12.29
C GLU A 8 -16.08 1.66 10.93
N LEU A 9 -15.10 0.74 10.84
CA LEU A 9 -14.53 0.35 9.55
C LEU A 9 -15.18 -0.92 8.99
N TYR A 10 -15.31 -2.00 9.77
CA TYR A 10 -15.84 -3.26 9.25
C TYR A 10 -17.37 -3.27 9.14
N LEU A 11 -18.09 -2.85 10.17
CA LEU A 11 -19.55 -2.88 10.17
C LEU A 11 -20.16 -1.69 9.42
N ASN A 12 -19.68 -0.48 9.71
CA ASN A 12 -20.27 0.75 9.19
C ASN A 12 -19.59 1.29 7.93
N ASN A 13 -18.42 0.75 7.54
CA ASN A 13 -17.61 1.22 6.41
C ASN A 13 -17.44 2.76 6.35
N ARG A 14 -17.23 3.39 7.52
CA ARG A 14 -17.30 4.85 7.69
C ARG A 14 -16.28 5.61 6.86
N LEU A 15 -15.15 5.01 6.51
CA LEU A 15 -14.06 5.70 5.81
C LEU A 15 -14.47 6.15 4.40
N VAL A 16 -15.38 5.41 3.76
CA VAL A 16 -15.89 5.68 2.41
C VAL A 16 -17.37 6.05 2.38
N SER A 17 -18.09 5.90 3.50
CA SER A 17 -19.50 6.29 3.62
C SER A 17 -19.71 7.82 3.56
N ASP A 18 -20.89 8.26 3.12
CA ASP A 18 -21.31 9.67 3.15
C ASP A 18 -21.27 10.26 4.57
N HIS A 19 -21.63 9.43 5.55
CA HIS A 19 -21.60 9.78 6.96
C HIS A 19 -20.20 9.79 7.57
N GLY A 20 -19.15 9.45 6.80
CA GLY A 20 -17.71 9.61 7.04
C GLY A 20 -17.18 9.20 8.42
N LEU A 21 -15.89 9.43 8.66
CA LEU A 21 -15.23 9.15 9.95
C LEU A 21 -14.63 10.44 10.53
N THR A 22 -14.83 10.70 11.82
CA THR A 22 -14.18 11.81 12.53
C THR A 22 -13.14 11.24 13.51
N LEU A 23 -11.90 11.66 13.35
CA LEU A 23 -10.77 11.26 14.20
C LEU A 23 -9.97 12.50 14.59
N ALA A 24 -9.54 12.61 15.84
CA ALA A 24 -8.80 13.78 16.35
C ALA A 24 -9.49 15.13 16.03
N LYS A 25 -10.83 15.19 16.14
CA LYS A 25 -11.66 16.36 15.80
C LYS A 25 -11.58 16.78 14.32
N ARG A 26 -11.07 15.91 13.43
CA ARG A 26 -10.99 16.13 11.99
C ARG A 26 -11.88 15.13 11.26
N ARG A 27 -12.68 15.65 10.34
CA ARG A 27 -13.47 14.82 9.43
C ARG A 27 -12.57 14.29 8.33
N LEU A 28 -12.50 12.97 8.19
CA LEU A 28 -11.71 12.30 7.17
C LEU A 28 -12.50 12.20 5.87
N ARG A 29 -11.84 12.50 4.74
CA ARG A 29 -12.31 12.23 3.38
C ARG A 29 -11.12 11.76 2.55
N LEU A 30 -11.22 10.59 1.93
CA LEU A 30 -10.13 10.06 1.10
C LEU A 30 -9.83 10.96 -0.11
N SER A 31 -10.84 11.66 -0.63
CA SER A 31 -10.69 12.64 -1.70
C SER A 31 -9.76 13.82 -1.38
N ASN A 32 -9.39 14.03 -0.12
CA ASN A 32 -8.45 15.08 0.30
C ASN A 32 -6.98 14.62 0.19
N ILE A 33 -6.72 13.36 -0.15
CA ILE A 33 -5.37 12.89 -0.45
C ILE A 33 -5.00 13.41 -1.84
N GLU A 34 -3.87 14.10 -1.94
CA GLU A 34 -3.38 14.72 -3.18
C GLU A 34 -2.11 14.03 -3.72
N GLN A 35 -1.48 13.17 -2.92
CA GLN A 35 -0.29 12.43 -3.29
C GLN A 35 -0.65 11.23 -4.18
N PRO A 36 0.16 10.92 -5.22
CA PRO A 36 -0.01 9.69 -5.99
C PRO A 36 0.03 8.46 -5.09
N LEU A 37 -0.82 7.48 -5.42
CA LEU A 37 -0.94 6.23 -4.66
C LEU A 37 -0.26 5.08 -5.38
N TYR A 38 0.57 4.33 -4.66
CA TYR A 38 0.98 2.98 -5.06
C TYR A 38 0.22 1.97 -4.18
N ALA A 39 -0.65 1.17 -4.78
CA ALA A 39 -1.47 0.19 -4.07
C ALA A 39 -1.05 -1.24 -4.43
N VAL A 40 -1.12 -2.14 -3.46
CA VAL A 40 -0.72 -3.54 -3.65
C VAL A 40 -1.83 -4.48 -3.19
N GLY A 41 -2.21 -5.41 -4.06
CA GLY A 41 -3.06 -6.54 -3.75
C GLY A 41 -2.35 -7.87 -4.00
N CYS A 42 -2.99 -8.95 -3.57
CA CYS A 42 -2.49 -10.31 -3.72
C CYS A 42 -3.64 -11.21 -4.22
N ILE A 43 -3.42 -11.97 -5.30
CA ILE A 43 -4.47 -12.77 -5.95
C ILE A 43 -5.08 -13.80 -5.01
N GLN A 44 -4.24 -14.49 -4.23
CA GLN A 44 -4.67 -15.57 -3.32
C GLN A 44 -4.89 -15.06 -1.89
N ASP A 45 -5.10 -13.75 -1.73
CA ASP A 45 -5.34 -13.15 -0.41
C ASP A 45 -6.80 -13.27 -0.01
N HIS A 46 -7.05 -14.11 0.99
CA HIS A 46 -8.36 -14.30 1.59
C HIS A 46 -8.64 -13.37 2.77
N ILE A 47 -7.64 -12.61 3.24
CA ILE A 47 -7.76 -11.63 4.32
C ILE A 47 -8.17 -10.27 3.75
N ALA A 48 -7.48 -9.83 2.69
CA ALA A 48 -7.76 -8.60 1.96
C ALA A 48 -7.92 -8.92 0.46
N PRO A 49 -9.13 -9.32 0.01
CA PRO A 49 -9.37 -9.65 -1.38
C PRO A 49 -8.95 -8.51 -2.30
N TRP A 50 -8.10 -8.80 -3.29
CA TRP A 50 -7.49 -7.74 -4.11
C TRP A 50 -8.51 -6.87 -4.86
N ILE A 51 -9.67 -7.43 -5.21
CA ILE A 51 -10.79 -6.70 -5.82
C ILE A 51 -11.28 -5.58 -4.89
N GLU A 52 -11.38 -5.86 -3.58
CA GLU A 52 -11.77 -4.86 -2.58
C GLU A 52 -10.65 -3.83 -2.35
N VAL A 53 -9.39 -4.25 -2.40
CA VAL A 53 -8.25 -3.31 -2.38
C VAL A 53 -8.28 -2.39 -3.62
N PHE A 54 -8.63 -2.92 -4.80
CA PHE A 54 -8.71 -2.17 -6.06
C PHE A 54 -9.81 -1.10 -6.05
N ARG A 55 -10.85 -1.23 -5.19
CA ARG A 55 -11.90 -0.20 -4.99
C ARG A 55 -11.39 1.10 -4.39
N VAL A 56 -10.17 1.15 -3.89
CA VAL A 56 -9.56 2.40 -3.41
C VAL A 56 -9.57 3.51 -4.48
N ARG A 57 -9.52 3.13 -5.76
CA ARG A 57 -9.63 4.06 -6.91
C ARG A 57 -10.95 4.82 -6.98
N ASP A 58 -12.02 4.25 -6.44
CA ASP A 58 -13.36 4.86 -6.50
C ASP A 58 -13.50 6.02 -5.49
N HIS A 59 -12.53 6.17 -4.59
CA HIS A 59 -12.57 7.14 -3.48
C HIS A 59 -11.44 8.18 -3.49
N LEU A 60 -10.51 8.05 -4.43
CA LEU A 60 -9.34 8.90 -4.58
C LEU A 60 -9.37 9.61 -5.93
N ARG A 61 -8.74 10.79 -6.00
CA ARG A 61 -8.68 11.64 -7.21
C ARG A 61 -7.25 11.93 -7.64
N VAL A 62 -6.36 10.99 -7.36
CA VAL A 62 -4.92 11.08 -7.62
C VAL A 62 -4.52 9.98 -8.59
N PRO A 63 -3.36 10.10 -9.28
CA PRO A 63 -2.81 8.99 -10.04
C PRO A 63 -2.60 7.78 -9.14
N ILE A 64 -3.05 6.61 -9.62
CA ILE A 64 -2.92 5.34 -8.89
C ILE A 64 -2.16 4.36 -9.76
N ARG A 65 -1.07 3.82 -9.22
CA ARG A 65 -0.41 2.64 -9.74
C ARG A 65 -0.78 1.45 -8.87
N PHE A 66 -1.28 0.39 -9.49
CA PHE A 66 -1.66 -0.82 -8.77
C PHE A 66 -0.71 -1.95 -9.11
N SER A 67 -0.33 -2.73 -8.10
CA SER A 67 0.45 -3.93 -8.26
C SER A 67 -0.26 -5.12 -7.64
N LEU A 68 -0.28 -6.24 -8.34
CA LEU A 68 -0.97 -7.45 -7.94
C LEU A 68 0.02 -8.61 -7.86
N SER A 69 0.24 -9.20 -6.69
CA SER A 69 1.10 -10.37 -6.53
C SER A 69 0.34 -11.68 -6.74
N SER A 70 0.99 -12.72 -7.28
CA SER A 70 0.37 -14.04 -7.51
C SER A 70 0.05 -14.83 -6.24
N GLU A 71 0.72 -14.55 -5.12
CA GLU A 71 0.65 -15.36 -3.91
C GLU A 71 -0.44 -14.88 -2.93
N GLY A 72 -0.57 -15.56 -1.79
CA GLY A 72 -1.48 -15.16 -0.70
C GLY A 72 -0.92 -14.05 0.19
N HIS A 73 -1.71 -13.60 1.18
CA HIS A 73 -1.45 -12.40 2.00
C HIS A 73 0.02 -12.18 2.39
N ALA A 74 0.58 -13.01 3.26
CA ALA A 74 1.95 -12.83 3.76
C ALA A 74 3.00 -13.10 2.66
N ALA A 75 2.82 -14.15 1.86
CA ALA A 75 3.79 -14.57 0.85
C ALA A 75 3.88 -13.61 -0.36
N GLY A 76 2.78 -12.93 -0.68
CA GLY A 76 2.70 -11.96 -1.78
C GLY A 76 3.19 -10.58 -1.39
N ILE A 77 2.92 -10.14 -0.16
CA ILE A 77 3.46 -8.88 0.38
C ILE A 77 4.95 -9.02 0.70
N VAL A 78 5.34 -10.05 1.46
CA VAL A 78 6.75 -10.35 1.78
C VAL A 78 7.36 -11.19 0.66
N ASN A 79 7.69 -10.52 -0.43
CA ASN A 79 8.22 -11.12 -1.63
C ASN A 79 9.56 -10.47 -2.03
N PRO A 80 10.69 -10.85 -1.42
CA PRO A 80 11.97 -10.24 -1.75
C PRO A 80 12.41 -10.53 -3.20
N PRO A 81 13.00 -9.55 -3.91
CA PRO A 81 13.58 -9.77 -5.23
C PRO A 81 14.62 -10.90 -5.19
N SER A 82 14.48 -11.85 -6.10
CA SER A 82 15.41 -12.95 -6.25
C SER A 82 15.44 -13.43 -7.69
N ALA A 83 16.64 -13.62 -8.24
CA ALA A 83 16.84 -14.16 -9.59
C ALA A 83 16.27 -15.58 -9.76
N LYS A 84 16.05 -16.31 -8.65
CA LYS A 84 15.46 -17.66 -8.65
C LYS A 84 13.95 -17.65 -8.40
N SER A 85 13.34 -16.47 -8.22
CA SER A 85 11.91 -16.37 -7.93
C SER A 85 11.07 -16.91 -9.10
N ARG A 86 10.12 -17.78 -8.77
CA ARG A 86 9.09 -18.28 -9.71
C ARG A 86 7.76 -17.54 -9.55
N ARG A 87 7.70 -16.56 -8.65
CA ARG A 87 6.50 -15.76 -8.39
C ARG A 87 6.28 -14.78 -9.54
N ARG A 88 5.03 -14.36 -9.70
CA ARG A 88 4.64 -13.38 -10.70
C ARG A 88 3.90 -12.23 -10.05
N TYR A 89 3.91 -11.10 -10.73
CA TYR A 89 3.11 -9.95 -10.37
C TYR A 89 2.68 -9.20 -11.64
N TRP A 90 1.69 -8.33 -11.50
CA TRP A 90 1.21 -7.43 -12.55
C TRP A 90 1.27 -6.02 -11.98
N SER A 91 1.74 -5.05 -12.76
CA SER A 91 1.81 -3.66 -12.31
C SER A 91 1.47 -2.74 -13.45
N GLY A 92 0.68 -1.72 -13.15
CA GLY A 92 0.21 -0.77 -14.14
C GLY A 92 -0.57 0.36 -13.51
N ASP A 93 -0.74 1.43 -14.27
CA ASP A 93 -1.54 2.57 -13.84
C ASP A 93 -3.04 2.22 -13.95
N VAL A 94 -3.85 2.86 -13.12
CA VAL A 94 -5.29 2.61 -13.03
C VAL A 94 -6.03 3.83 -13.54
N GLU A 95 -6.66 3.67 -14.70
CA GLU A 95 -7.52 4.71 -15.26
C GLU A 95 -8.86 4.79 -14.50
N PRO A 96 -9.42 6.00 -14.29
CA PRO A 96 -10.71 6.17 -13.65
C PRO A 96 -11.82 5.35 -14.33
N GLY A 97 -12.63 4.66 -13.52
CA GLY A 97 -13.75 3.85 -14.01
C GLY A 97 -13.39 2.46 -14.54
N THR A 98 -12.11 2.08 -14.59
CA THR A 98 -11.68 0.74 -15.02
C THR A 98 -12.16 -0.32 -14.04
N ALA A 99 -12.77 -1.42 -14.51
CA ALA A 99 -13.10 -2.55 -13.62
C ALA A 99 -11.84 -3.35 -13.24
N PRO A 100 -11.80 -4.05 -12.09
CA PRO A 100 -10.63 -4.81 -11.66
C PRO A 100 -10.18 -5.85 -12.70
N ASP A 101 -11.12 -6.63 -13.25
CA ASP A 101 -10.82 -7.68 -14.21
C ASP A 101 -10.34 -7.11 -15.56
N ASP A 102 -10.92 -5.99 -16.00
CA ASP A 102 -10.48 -5.27 -17.20
C ASP A 102 -9.05 -4.73 -17.03
N TRP A 103 -8.76 -4.15 -15.85
CA TRP A 103 -7.41 -3.71 -15.54
C TRP A 103 -6.43 -4.87 -15.62
N LEU A 104 -6.73 -6.00 -14.96
CA LEU A 104 -5.86 -7.18 -14.95
C LEU A 104 -5.67 -7.76 -16.36
N ALA A 105 -6.72 -7.79 -17.19
CA ALA A 105 -6.67 -8.30 -18.56
C ALA A 105 -5.73 -7.49 -19.48
N THR A 106 -5.51 -6.21 -19.17
CA THR A 106 -4.57 -5.36 -19.91
C THR A 106 -3.13 -5.45 -19.39
N GLN A 107 -2.90 -6.06 -18.23
CA GLN A 107 -1.56 -6.18 -17.64
C GLN A 107 -0.82 -7.42 -18.14
N THR A 108 0.48 -7.26 -18.42
CA THR A 108 1.36 -8.39 -18.71
C THR A 108 1.97 -8.93 -17.40
N PRO A 109 1.95 -10.25 -17.16
CA PRO A 109 2.60 -10.83 -15.98
C PRO A 109 4.12 -10.65 -16.03
N LEU A 110 4.67 -10.09 -14.97
CA LEU A 110 6.10 -9.91 -14.75
C LEU A 110 6.61 -10.99 -13.78
N GLN A 111 7.81 -11.52 -14.03
CA GLN A 111 8.44 -12.47 -13.13
C GLN A 111 9.13 -11.73 -11.96
N GLY A 112 9.03 -12.29 -10.76
CA GLY A 112 9.79 -11.85 -9.59
C GLY A 112 8.94 -11.14 -8.54
N SER A 113 9.36 -9.93 -8.17
CA SER A 113 8.78 -9.16 -7.07
C SER A 113 8.32 -7.79 -7.52
N TRP A 114 7.13 -7.40 -7.04
CA TRP A 114 6.61 -6.05 -7.19
C TRP A 114 7.44 -4.98 -6.47
N TRP A 115 8.34 -5.37 -5.55
CA TRP A 115 9.23 -4.43 -4.86
C TRP A 115 10.12 -3.68 -5.84
N SER A 116 10.52 -4.31 -6.96
CA SER A 116 11.33 -3.66 -7.98
C SER A 116 10.57 -2.53 -8.68
N ASP A 117 9.29 -2.76 -9.00
CA ASP A 117 8.41 -1.76 -9.61
C ASP A 117 8.16 -0.59 -8.64
N TRP A 118 7.80 -0.92 -7.40
CA TRP A 118 7.62 0.08 -6.34
C TRP A 118 8.88 0.91 -6.07
N ALA A 119 10.05 0.27 -5.98
CA ALA A 119 11.32 0.97 -5.78
C ALA A 119 11.65 1.90 -6.95
N GLY A 120 11.33 1.49 -8.19
CA GLY A 120 11.41 2.34 -9.38
C GLY A 120 10.55 3.59 -9.23
N CYS A 121 9.25 3.42 -8.97
CA CYS A 121 8.31 4.53 -8.79
C CYS A 121 8.70 5.47 -7.63
N LEU A 122 9.26 4.92 -6.55
CA LEU A 122 9.70 5.70 -5.40
C LEU A 122 10.98 6.48 -5.70
N SER A 123 11.92 5.89 -6.46
CA SER A 123 13.22 6.51 -6.76
C SER A 123 13.09 7.85 -7.48
N GLU A 124 12.11 7.99 -8.36
CA GLU A 124 11.78 9.24 -9.07
C GLU A 124 11.39 10.39 -8.11
N ARG A 125 11.04 10.06 -6.86
CA ARG A 125 10.54 10.97 -5.83
C ARG A 125 11.49 11.14 -4.65
N CYS A 126 12.62 10.42 -4.64
CA CYS A 126 13.58 10.44 -3.53
C CYS A 126 14.69 11.47 -3.68
N GLY A 127 14.74 12.22 -4.79
CA GLY A 127 15.83 13.16 -5.07
C GLY A 127 17.15 12.44 -5.40
N PRO A 128 18.27 13.18 -5.44
CA PRO A 128 19.56 12.62 -5.80
C PRO A 128 20.10 11.68 -4.71
N GLN A 129 20.86 10.66 -5.12
CA GLN A 129 21.56 9.79 -4.19
C GLN A 129 22.66 10.55 -3.44
N GLY A 130 22.83 10.23 -2.15
CA GLY A 130 23.84 10.85 -1.29
C GLY A 130 24.24 9.94 -0.14
N CYS A 131 25.26 10.35 0.62
CA CYS A 131 25.67 9.64 1.82
C CYS A 131 24.53 9.66 2.86
N PRO A 132 24.24 8.53 3.50
CA PRO A 132 23.23 8.50 4.56
C PRO A 132 23.69 9.40 5.73
N PRO A 133 22.78 10.19 6.32
CA PRO A 133 23.10 10.96 7.52
C PRO A 133 23.35 10.03 8.72
N ALA A 134 24.04 10.54 9.74
CA ALA A 134 24.15 9.84 11.01
C ALA A 134 22.76 9.63 11.65
N PRO A 135 22.51 8.51 12.36
CA PRO A 135 21.26 8.31 13.06
C PRO A 135 21.02 9.36 14.15
N GLY A 136 19.81 9.91 14.19
CA GLY A 136 19.39 10.89 15.20
C GLY A 136 19.79 12.34 14.90
N SER A 137 19.42 13.23 15.79
CA SER A 137 19.76 14.67 15.78
C SER A 137 19.79 15.22 17.21
N CYS A 138 20.13 16.50 17.40
CA CYS A 138 20.06 17.15 18.71
C CYS A 138 18.64 17.12 19.30
N ASP A 139 17.62 17.34 18.47
CA ASP A 139 16.21 17.31 18.89
C ASP A 139 15.65 15.89 19.02
N HIS A 140 16.31 14.91 18.38
CA HIS A 140 15.92 13.51 18.36
C HIS A 140 17.13 12.59 18.62
N PRO A 141 17.61 12.50 19.87
CA PRO A 141 18.77 11.69 20.21
C PRO A 141 18.49 10.20 20.00
N VAL A 142 19.54 9.44 19.67
CA VAL A 142 19.46 7.98 19.56
C VAL A 142 19.17 7.38 20.93
N LEU A 143 18.06 6.65 21.05
CA LEU A 143 17.61 6.08 22.33
C LEU A 143 18.16 4.67 22.59
N CYS A 144 18.17 3.82 21.57
CA CYS A 144 18.72 2.47 21.62
C CYS A 144 18.97 1.94 20.20
N ALA A 145 19.66 0.81 20.08
CA ALA A 145 19.80 0.12 18.81
C ALA A 145 18.47 -0.50 18.36
N ALA A 146 18.22 -0.52 17.05
CA ALA A 146 17.14 -1.33 16.48
C ALA A 146 17.35 -2.82 16.84
N PRO A 147 16.28 -3.60 17.07
CA PRO A 147 14.87 -3.30 16.79
C PRO A 147 14.11 -2.60 17.94
N GLY A 148 14.82 -2.15 18.99
CA GLY A 148 14.22 -1.48 20.15
C GLY A 148 13.58 -2.45 21.15
N THR A 149 12.79 -1.90 22.07
CA THR A 149 12.22 -2.66 23.18
C THR A 149 10.76 -3.06 22.98
N TYR A 150 9.94 -2.21 22.33
CA TYR A 150 8.50 -2.45 22.20
C TYR A 150 8.13 -3.68 21.36
N VAL A 151 9.02 -4.13 20.46
CA VAL A 151 8.79 -5.35 19.65
C VAL A 151 8.97 -6.64 20.46
N LEU A 152 9.57 -6.56 21.65
CA LEU A 152 9.87 -7.70 22.51
C LEU A 152 8.78 -7.94 23.58
N GLU A 153 7.78 -7.05 23.66
CA GLU A 153 6.62 -7.14 24.53
C GLU A 153 5.47 -7.90 23.84
#